data_AF-A0A972VD41-F1
#
_entry.id   AF-A0A972VD41-F1
#
_cell.length_a   1.000
_cell.length_b   1.000
_cell.length_c   1.000
_cell.angle_alpha   90.00
_cell.angle_beta   90.00
_cell.angle_gamma   90.00
#
_symmetry.space_group_name_H-M   'P 1'
#
loop_
_entity.id
_entity.type
_entity.pdbx_description
1 polymer ?
#
loop_
_entity_poly.entity_id
_entity_poly.type
_entity_poly.pdbx_seq_one_letter_code
_entity_poly.pdbx_strand_id
1 'polypeptide(L)'
;PNGRVIYTRWEYTDKEQKRAQSLWTMNPDGTGVNAFWGNQSVWPDILAEPRPIPGTGKIMFTGVGHHMWFKGSIGIVDPSKGMNYPEGLSKVTPDIAWPEVGNGPREKAEISSYRPGPYGAYKTPYPIGQEDFLVSIMHPDTKKFSLYLMDMVGNRELIYTGKHNVWHAIPLKPRLRPAIIPDQVQWPRIGPNQVPLKQGVLYSANVFEGAPLLPKHRVKYLRVLQIDAKTYTPWRKTYQHSGPSISVTQADGVKRILGTTPVEADGSVCFEVPPGVSLHFQLLDREYRCVQTMRSFTGVMPGEVRGCVGCHEGRRSTPANDDGGLAMRRGPLALTPPPWGAAVSIGYERFVQPVLDRYCGACHQGQGKARAKLDLTLRDTDLQDPVFPDLPSQFKEPYVTLVGGGNDWYHPVDKKLINPYGLPVSISGCLIVEGYRERTPEALATLEPMTHMSSASLLIRRAMDEKHIEARMDNESLRRLIGWVDAAGPYLGDEEVRHMPDPVHRAEFKYPYNASYSLPMPVVKPRLKTAPRINRFNIRQDGDSSKVYSNAN
;
A
#
# COMPACT_ATOMS: atom_id res chain seq x y z
N PRO A 1 -28.44 -3.94 -3.90
CA PRO A 1 -27.22 -3.38 -3.26
C PRO A 1 -27.40 -3.32 -1.75
N ASN A 2 -26.35 -3.62 -0.97
CA ASN A 2 -26.43 -3.78 0.49
C ASN A 2 -26.15 -2.50 1.30
N GLY A 3 -26.20 -1.32 0.68
CA GLY A 3 -25.97 -0.05 1.36
C GLY A 3 -24.51 0.38 1.51
N ARG A 4 -23.54 -0.49 1.19
CA ARG A 4 -22.10 -0.17 1.28
C ARG A 4 -21.62 0.63 0.07
N VAL A 5 -20.54 1.37 0.27
CA VAL A 5 -19.81 2.08 -0.79
C VAL A 5 -18.80 1.12 -1.41
N ILE A 6 -18.75 1.06 -2.74
CA ILE A 6 -17.70 0.37 -3.51
C ILE A 6 -16.81 1.42 -4.18
N TYR A 7 -15.49 1.20 -4.14
CA TYR A 7 -14.51 2.12 -4.67
C TYR A 7 -13.23 1.39 -5.07
N THR A 8 -12.40 2.06 -5.87
CA THR A 8 -11.07 1.57 -6.24
C THR A 8 -10.05 2.13 -5.26
N ARG A 9 -9.18 1.28 -4.70
CA ARG A 9 -8.07 1.71 -3.83
C ARG A 9 -6.76 1.37 -4.49
N TRP A 10 -5.84 2.33 -4.46
CA TRP A 10 -4.47 2.17 -4.90
C TRP A 10 -3.67 1.56 -3.74
N GLU A 11 -3.06 0.39 -3.96
CA GLU A 11 -2.31 -0.32 -2.93
C GLU A 11 -0.81 -0.29 -3.22
N TYR A 12 -0.11 0.63 -2.54
CA TYR A 12 1.34 0.83 -2.67
C TYR A 12 2.13 0.33 -1.47
N THR A 13 1.44 -0.31 -0.52
CA THR A 13 2.10 -0.80 0.69
C THR A 13 2.86 -2.07 0.38
N ASP A 14 4.19 -1.95 0.36
CA ASP A 14 5.10 -3.06 0.12
C ASP A 14 4.73 -3.85 -1.15
N LYS A 15 4.17 -3.15 -2.14
CA LYS A 15 3.72 -3.65 -3.45
C LYS A 15 4.03 -2.62 -4.52
N GLU A 16 4.24 -3.13 -5.72
CA GLU A 16 4.52 -2.35 -6.92
C GLU A 16 3.36 -1.37 -7.20
N GLN A 17 3.69 -0.13 -7.61
CA GLN A 17 2.73 0.98 -7.66
C GLN A 17 1.81 1.04 -8.91
N LYS A 18 2.02 0.22 -9.93
CA LYS A 18 1.24 0.28 -11.19
C LYS A 18 0.13 -0.75 -11.22
N ARG A 19 0.29 -1.92 -10.58
CA ARG A 19 -0.59 -3.07 -10.82
C ARG A 19 -1.72 -3.27 -9.81
N ALA A 20 -1.54 -2.89 -8.55
CA ALA A 20 -2.48 -3.25 -7.49
C ALA A 20 -3.50 -2.13 -7.19
N GLN A 21 -4.45 -1.88 -8.10
CA GLN A 21 -5.48 -0.85 -7.92
C GLN A 21 -6.89 -1.44 -8.08
N SER A 22 -7.36 -2.06 -7.02
CA SER A 22 -8.50 -2.99 -7.08
C SER A 22 -9.71 -2.51 -6.29
N LEU A 23 -10.77 -3.32 -6.27
CA LEU A 23 -12.05 -2.94 -5.67
C LEU A 23 -12.07 -3.21 -4.16
N TRP A 24 -12.59 -2.24 -3.42
CA TRP A 24 -12.78 -2.25 -1.98
C TRP A 24 -14.18 -1.78 -1.63
N THR A 25 -14.61 -2.08 -0.41
CA THR A 25 -15.90 -1.65 0.12
C THR A 25 -15.78 -1.11 1.54
N MET A 26 -16.63 -0.17 1.90
CA MET A 26 -16.75 0.36 3.27
C MET A 26 -18.21 0.70 3.56
N ASN A 27 -18.53 0.90 4.83
CA ASN A 27 -19.80 1.50 5.22
C ASN A 27 -19.80 3.01 4.90
N PRO A 28 -20.96 3.66 4.74
CA PRO A 28 -21.05 5.09 4.43
C PRO A 28 -20.35 6.01 5.45
N ASP A 29 -20.21 5.58 6.69
CA ASP A 29 -19.52 6.29 7.78
C ASP A 29 -17.98 6.08 7.78
N GLY A 30 -17.46 5.27 6.85
CA GLY A 30 -16.03 4.95 6.73
C GLY A 30 -15.58 3.71 7.50
N THR A 31 -16.46 3.09 8.30
CA THR A 31 -16.15 1.84 9.03
C THR A 31 -16.12 0.62 8.10
N GLY A 32 -15.51 -0.47 8.57
CA GLY A 32 -15.60 -1.77 7.90
C GLY A 32 -14.96 -1.81 6.51
N VAL A 33 -13.86 -1.07 6.30
CA VAL A 33 -13.08 -1.10 5.05
C VAL A 33 -12.57 -2.50 4.74
N ASN A 34 -12.99 -3.12 3.64
CA ASN A 34 -12.62 -4.47 3.26
C ASN A 34 -12.32 -4.58 1.77
N ALA A 35 -11.34 -5.40 1.42
CA ALA A 35 -11.10 -5.77 0.03
C ALA A 35 -12.35 -6.44 -0.55
N PHE A 36 -12.73 -6.03 -1.77
CA PHE A 36 -13.84 -6.62 -2.50
C PHE A 36 -13.35 -7.64 -3.52
N TRP A 37 -12.29 -7.32 -4.27
CA TRP A 37 -11.62 -8.22 -5.20
C TRP A 37 -10.29 -7.60 -5.66
N GLY A 38 -9.28 -8.44 -5.91
CA GLY A 38 -8.09 -8.09 -6.71
C GLY A 38 -6.85 -7.68 -5.94
N ASN A 39 -6.86 -7.65 -4.60
CA ASN A 39 -5.73 -7.11 -3.81
C ASN A 39 -4.42 -7.93 -3.94
N GLN A 40 -4.46 -9.10 -4.58
CA GLN A 40 -3.29 -9.92 -4.94
C GLN A 40 -3.26 -10.26 -6.44
N SER A 41 -3.84 -9.41 -7.27
CA SER A 41 -4.00 -9.64 -8.71
C SER A 41 -3.17 -8.65 -9.51
N VAL A 42 -2.52 -9.15 -10.56
CA VAL A 42 -1.81 -8.32 -11.56
C VAL A 42 -2.77 -7.78 -12.62
N TRP A 43 -3.84 -8.53 -12.93
CA TRP A 43 -4.75 -8.20 -14.01
C TRP A 43 -6.17 -7.88 -13.53
N PRO A 44 -6.79 -6.82 -14.10
CA PRO A 44 -6.15 -5.68 -14.76
C PRO A 44 -5.41 -4.78 -13.75
N ASP A 45 -4.64 -3.79 -14.25
CA ASP A 45 -3.96 -2.78 -13.41
C ASP A 45 -4.94 -2.05 -12.50
N ILE A 46 -6.02 -1.55 -13.09
CA ILE A 46 -6.99 -0.68 -12.41
C ILE A 46 -8.40 -1.13 -12.75
N LEU A 47 -9.19 -1.40 -11.72
CA LEU A 47 -10.63 -1.62 -11.84
C LEU A 47 -11.35 -0.30 -11.57
N ALA A 48 -11.56 0.52 -12.61
CA ALA A 48 -12.20 1.82 -12.49
C ALA A 48 -13.72 1.76 -12.69
N GLU A 49 -14.41 2.79 -12.22
CA GLU A 49 -15.84 3.03 -12.50
C GLU A 49 -16.76 1.84 -12.15
N PRO A 50 -16.59 1.19 -10.97
CA PRO A 50 -17.38 0.02 -10.62
C PRO A 50 -18.88 0.34 -10.53
N ARG A 51 -19.70 -0.50 -11.16
CA ARG A 51 -21.16 -0.45 -11.09
C ARG A 51 -21.75 -1.83 -10.78
N PRO A 52 -22.70 -1.93 -9.84
CA PRO A 52 -23.38 -3.20 -9.60
C PRO A 52 -24.25 -3.58 -10.80
N ILE A 53 -24.21 -4.84 -11.20
CA ILE A 53 -25.15 -5.41 -12.16
C ILE A 53 -26.44 -5.73 -11.39
N PRO A 54 -27.61 -5.19 -11.80
CA PRO A 54 -28.87 -5.41 -11.10
C PRO A 54 -29.20 -6.90 -10.92
N GLY A 55 -29.53 -7.31 -9.69
CA GLY A 55 -30.03 -8.67 -9.39
C GLY A 55 -28.97 -9.78 -9.26
N THR A 56 -27.69 -9.53 -9.54
CA THR A 56 -26.69 -10.61 -9.65
C THR A 56 -25.62 -10.64 -8.55
N GLY A 57 -25.39 -9.52 -7.87
CA GLY A 57 -24.24 -9.37 -6.95
C GLY A 57 -22.88 -9.19 -7.63
N LYS A 58 -22.83 -9.23 -8.97
CA LYS A 58 -21.63 -8.97 -9.78
C LYS A 58 -21.39 -7.46 -9.95
N ILE A 59 -20.15 -7.07 -10.22
CA ILE A 59 -19.74 -5.69 -10.49
C ILE A 59 -19.17 -5.58 -11.90
N MET A 60 -19.75 -4.72 -12.73
CA MET A 60 -19.15 -4.31 -14.00
C MET A 60 -18.20 -3.14 -13.77
N PHE A 61 -17.09 -3.10 -14.48
CA PHE A 61 -16.07 -2.05 -14.32
C PHE A 61 -15.34 -1.79 -15.64
N THR A 62 -14.60 -0.68 -15.71
CA THR A 62 -13.63 -0.41 -16.79
C THR A 62 -12.22 -0.75 -16.32
N GLY A 63 -11.60 -1.73 -16.95
CA GLY A 63 -10.18 -2.03 -16.78
C GLY A 63 -9.34 -1.00 -17.53
N VAL A 64 -8.58 -0.19 -16.81
CA VAL A 64 -7.69 0.85 -17.38
C VAL A 64 -6.25 0.60 -16.96
N GLY A 65 -5.29 1.14 -17.72
CA GLY A 65 -3.87 1.10 -17.36
C GLY A 65 -3.48 2.27 -16.47
N HIS A 66 -2.40 2.13 -15.71
CA HIS A 66 -1.87 3.18 -14.82
C HIS A 66 -1.57 4.49 -15.57
N HIS A 67 -1.00 4.38 -16.77
CA HIS A 67 -0.73 5.53 -17.64
C HIS A 67 -1.72 5.64 -18.81
N MET A 68 -2.60 4.65 -18.99
CA MET A 68 -3.51 4.53 -20.14
C MET A 68 -4.99 4.59 -19.71
N TRP A 69 -5.34 5.62 -18.94
CA TRP A 69 -6.67 5.82 -18.34
C TRP A 69 -7.85 5.83 -19.34
N PHE A 70 -7.59 6.22 -20.59
CA PHE A 70 -8.60 6.37 -21.64
C PHE A 70 -8.54 5.26 -22.72
N LYS A 71 -7.79 4.17 -22.48
CA LYS A 71 -7.73 3.02 -23.41
C LYS A 71 -8.47 1.78 -22.91
N GLY A 72 -9.43 1.95 -22.00
CA GLY A 72 -9.98 0.86 -21.20
C GLY A 72 -10.73 -0.24 -21.98
N SER A 73 -10.96 -1.36 -21.29
CA SER A 73 -11.87 -2.45 -21.68
C SER A 73 -12.85 -2.75 -20.56
N ILE A 74 -14.00 -3.36 -20.85
CA ILE A 74 -15.05 -3.67 -19.86
C ILE A 74 -14.87 -5.09 -19.33
N GLY A 75 -14.92 -5.21 -18.02
CA GLY A 75 -14.89 -6.48 -17.30
C GLY A 75 -15.99 -6.60 -16.26
N ILE A 76 -16.13 -7.82 -15.75
CA ILE A 76 -17.01 -8.16 -14.64
C ILE A 76 -16.21 -8.85 -13.55
N VAL A 77 -16.48 -8.48 -12.30
CA VAL A 77 -16.05 -9.19 -11.10
C VAL A 77 -17.25 -9.91 -10.48
N ASP A 78 -17.08 -11.21 -10.25
CA ASP A 78 -17.98 -12.06 -9.47
C ASP A 78 -17.24 -12.60 -8.23
N PRO A 79 -17.41 -11.96 -7.06
CA PRO A 79 -16.70 -12.36 -5.84
C PRO A 79 -17.15 -13.73 -5.30
N SER A 80 -18.21 -14.33 -5.86
CA SER A 80 -18.62 -15.69 -5.47
C SER A 80 -17.72 -16.78 -6.04
N LYS A 81 -16.99 -16.46 -7.12
CA LYS A 81 -16.08 -17.39 -7.80
C LYS A 81 -14.64 -17.28 -7.32
N GLY A 82 -14.28 -16.16 -6.70
CA GLY A 82 -12.94 -15.92 -6.17
C GLY A 82 -12.71 -14.45 -5.86
N MET A 83 -11.66 -14.15 -5.11
CA MET A 83 -11.31 -12.79 -4.67
C MET A 83 -10.10 -12.21 -5.41
N ASN A 84 -9.44 -13.00 -6.26
CA ASN A 84 -8.24 -12.63 -6.99
C ASN A 84 -8.19 -13.35 -8.34
N TYR A 85 -7.48 -12.75 -9.29
CA TYR A 85 -7.22 -13.33 -10.60
C TYR A 85 -6.66 -14.77 -10.52
N PRO A 86 -7.12 -15.67 -11.41
CA PRO A 86 -8.14 -15.45 -12.45
C PRO A 86 -9.57 -15.59 -11.95
N GLU A 87 -9.75 -16.01 -10.71
CA GLU A 87 -11.04 -16.44 -10.20
C GLU A 87 -11.96 -15.24 -9.90
N GLY A 88 -13.15 -15.26 -10.51
CA GLY A 88 -14.11 -14.17 -10.42
C GLY A 88 -13.89 -13.04 -11.41
N LEU A 89 -12.89 -13.08 -12.30
CA LEU A 89 -12.73 -12.09 -13.37
C LEU A 89 -13.20 -12.64 -14.71
N SER A 90 -13.95 -11.82 -15.46
CA SER A 90 -14.24 -12.06 -16.87
C SER A 90 -14.25 -10.76 -17.68
N LYS A 91 -14.00 -10.87 -18.99
CA LYS A 91 -14.02 -9.75 -19.94
C LYS A 91 -15.32 -9.70 -20.71
N VAL A 92 -16.00 -8.58 -20.63
CA VAL A 92 -17.16 -8.29 -21.49
C VAL A 92 -16.68 -7.88 -22.87
N THR A 93 -15.58 -7.14 -22.96
CA THR A 93 -15.00 -6.70 -24.24
C THR A 93 -13.62 -7.35 -24.47
N PRO A 94 -13.56 -8.64 -24.84
CA PRO A 94 -12.29 -9.36 -25.03
C PRO A 94 -11.48 -8.89 -26.25
N ASP A 95 -12.09 -8.13 -27.16
CA ASP A 95 -11.48 -7.52 -28.36
C ASP A 95 -10.39 -6.49 -28.03
N ILE A 96 -10.41 -5.89 -26.84
CA ILE A 96 -9.40 -4.94 -26.38
C ILE A 96 -8.67 -5.52 -25.18
N ALA A 97 -7.35 -5.68 -25.25
CA ALA A 97 -6.53 -6.13 -24.14
C ALA A 97 -6.65 -5.20 -22.91
N TRP A 98 -6.33 -5.68 -21.71
CA TRP A 98 -6.14 -4.76 -20.58
C TRP A 98 -5.00 -3.79 -20.92
N PRO A 99 -5.20 -2.47 -20.82
CA PRO A 99 -4.15 -1.52 -21.20
C PRO A 99 -2.92 -1.68 -20.31
N GLU A 100 -1.74 -1.45 -20.87
CA GLU A 100 -0.42 -1.50 -20.22
C GLU A 100 0.04 -2.90 -19.74
N VAL A 101 -0.85 -3.70 -19.15
CA VAL A 101 -0.54 -5.04 -18.60
C VAL A 101 -0.82 -6.20 -19.57
N GLY A 102 -1.64 -5.97 -20.59
CA GLY A 102 -2.07 -7.02 -21.53
C GLY A 102 -3.02 -8.05 -20.89
N ASN A 103 -3.40 -9.08 -21.65
CA ASN A 103 -4.24 -10.16 -21.09
C ASN A 103 -3.40 -11.13 -20.27
N GLY A 104 -3.98 -11.64 -19.18
CA GLY A 104 -3.32 -12.66 -18.36
C GLY A 104 -3.40 -14.07 -18.98
N PRO A 105 -2.66 -15.05 -18.45
CA PRO A 105 -2.55 -16.40 -19.02
C PRO A 105 -3.85 -17.23 -18.93
N ARG A 106 -4.77 -16.89 -18.02
CA ARG A 106 -6.07 -17.55 -17.80
C ARG A 106 -7.23 -16.58 -18.00
N GLU A 107 -7.06 -15.58 -18.87
CA GLU A 107 -8.11 -14.62 -19.24
C GLU A 107 -9.34 -15.34 -19.82
N LYS A 108 -10.54 -14.87 -19.48
CA LYS A 108 -11.80 -15.44 -19.99
C LYS A 108 -12.75 -14.34 -20.45
N ALA A 109 -13.34 -14.52 -21.62
CA ALA A 109 -14.51 -13.73 -22.00
C ALA A 109 -15.71 -14.13 -21.12
N GLU A 110 -16.58 -13.19 -20.76
CA GLU A 110 -17.85 -13.49 -20.09
C GLU A 110 -18.76 -14.30 -21.02
N ILE A 111 -18.78 -13.96 -22.31
CA ILE A 111 -19.53 -14.65 -23.35
C ILE A 111 -18.56 -15.17 -24.42
N SER A 112 -18.57 -16.48 -24.66
CA SER A 112 -17.69 -17.13 -25.64
C SER A 112 -18.00 -16.74 -27.09
N SER A 113 -19.27 -16.44 -27.39
CA SER A 113 -19.76 -16.00 -28.71
C SER A 113 -19.71 -14.49 -28.92
N TYR A 114 -18.85 -13.78 -28.19
CA TYR A 114 -18.74 -12.32 -28.26
C TYR A 114 -18.40 -11.83 -29.68
N ARG A 115 -19.02 -10.73 -30.11
CA ARG A 115 -18.86 -10.10 -31.42
C ARG A 115 -17.87 -8.92 -31.34
N PRO A 116 -16.61 -9.08 -31.80
CA PRO A 116 -15.63 -8.01 -31.77
C PRO A 116 -16.02 -6.86 -32.71
N GLY A 117 -15.54 -5.65 -32.42
CA GLY A 117 -15.70 -4.49 -33.28
C GLY A 117 -14.38 -3.72 -33.44
N PRO A 118 -14.28 -2.79 -34.40
CA PRO A 118 -13.04 -2.06 -34.70
C PRO A 118 -12.78 -0.90 -33.71
N TYR A 119 -13.18 -1.03 -32.44
CA TYR A 119 -13.17 0.07 -31.48
C TYR A 119 -11.82 0.25 -30.78
N GLY A 120 -11.51 1.49 -30.41
CA GLY A 120 -10.22 1.83 -29.79
C GLY A 120 -10.17 1.70 -28.27
N ALA A 121 -11.32 1.85 -27.59
CA ALA A 121 -11.44 1.81 -26.14
C ALA A 121 -12.91 1.80 -25.70
N TYR A 122 -13.16 1.33 -24.48
CA TYR A 122 -14.44 1.39 -23.78
C TYR A 122 -14.29 2.12 -22.44
N LYS A 123 -15.33 2.82 -21.99
CA LYS A 123 -15.36 3.55 -20.71
C LYS A 123 -16.77 3.68 -20.14
N THR A 124 -16.84 3.94 -18.85
CA THR A 124 -18.04 4.35 -18.10
C THR A 124 -19.26 3.45 -18.31
N PRO A 125 -19.15 2.13 -18.11
CA PRO A 125 -20.30 1.24 -18.25
C PRO A 125 -21.37 1.58 -17.22
N TYR A 126 -22.64 1.47 -17.63
CA TYR A 126 -23.80 1.60 -16.76
C TYR A 126 -24.75 0.43 -17.03
N PRO A 127 -24.68 -0.65 -16.24
CA PRO A 127 -25.63 -1.75 -16.33
C PRO A 127 -27.07 -1.27 -16.14
N ILE A 128 -27.93 -1.55 -17.12
CA ILE A 128 -29.38 -1.26 -17.03
C ILE A 128 -30.17 -2.53 -16.67
N GLY A 129 -29.63 -3.70 -17.03
CA GLY A 129 -30.12 -5.04 -16.68
C GLY A 129 -28.96 -6.03 -16.50
N GLN A 130 -29.25 -7.33 -16.63
CA GLN A 130 -28.21 -8.38 -16.57
C GLN A 130 -27.47 -8.55 -17.90
N GLU A 131 -28.11 -8.21 -19.01
CA GLU A 131 -27.59 -8.41 -20.37
C GLU A 131 -27.19 -7.09 -21.04
N ASP A 132 -27.92 -6.01 -20.76
CA ASP A 132 -27.70 -4.71 -21.39
C ASP A 132 -27.07 -3.67 -20.48
N PHE A 133 -26.25 -2.81 -21.08
CA PHE A 133 -25.60 -1.68 -20.42
C PHE A 133 -25.36 -0.52 -21.39
N LEU A 134 -25.35 0.70 -20.85
CA LEU A 134 -24.85 1.87 -21.57
C LEU A 134 -23.32 1.90 -21.46
N VAL A 135 -22.63 2.29 -22.53
CA VAL A 135 -21.17 2.38 -22.53
C VAL A 135 -20.69 3.46 -23.48
N SER A 136 -19.59 4.10 -23.12
CA SER A 136 -18.90 5.03 -24.01
C SER A 136 -17.83 4.28 -24.79
N ILE A 137 -17.88 4.35 -26.12
CA ILE A 137 -16.96 3.63 -27.00
C ILE A 137 -16.18 4.63 -27.86
N MET A 138 -14.86 4.48 -27.91
CA MET A 138 -13.99 5.30 -28.75
C MET A 138 -14.02 4.79 -30.19
N HIS A 139 -14.51 5.61 -31.11
CA HIS A 139 -14.49 5.30 -32.53
C HIS A 139 -13.04 5.29 -33.07
N PRO A 140 -12.65 4.31 -33.92
CA PRO A 140 -11.29 4.23 -34.44
C PRO A 140 -10.89 5.47 -35.26
N ASP A 141 -11.80 6.03 -36.05
CA ASP A 141 -11.46 7.13 -36.95
C ASP A 141 -11.46 8.49 -36.26
N THR A 142 -12.52 8.81 -35.50
CA THR A 142 -12.67 10.12 -34.86
C THR A 142 -11.85 10.25 -33.59
N LYS A 143 -11.43 9.13 -32.99
CA LYS A 143 -10.79 9.05 -31.66
C LYS A 143 -11.62 9.70 -30.55
N LYS A 144 -12.93 9.88 -30.76
CA LYS A 144 -13.88 10.41 -29.77
C LYS A 144 -14.71 9.29 -29.18
N PHE A 145 -15.08 9.46 -27.92
CA PHE A 145 -16.06 8.62 -27.25
C PHE A 145 -17.49 9.05 -27.57
N SER A 146 -18.29 8.11 -28.07
CA SER A 146 -19.75 8.26 -28.26
C SER A 146 -20.49 7.28 -27.36
N LEU A 147 -21.77 7.55 -27.09
CA LEU A 147 -22.62 6.74 -26.24
C LEU A 147 -23.32 5.63 -27.04
N TYR A 148 -23.22 4.40 -26.55
CA TYR A 148 -23.85 3.23 -27.13
C TYR A 148 -24.71 2.49 -26.08
N LEU A 149 -25.77 1.84 -26.54
CA LEU A 149 -26.38 0.70 -25.87
C LEU A 149 -25.62 -0.55 -26.32
N MET A 150 -25.18 -1.37 -25.39
CA MET A 150 -24.43 -2.59 -25.69
C MET A 150 -24.95 -3.76 -24.84
N ASP A 151 -24.98 -4.95 -25.44
CA ASP A 151 -25.26 -6.20 -24.74
C ASP A 151 -23.98 -6.98 -24.41
N MET A 152 -24.08 -8.03 -23.58
CA MET A 152 -22.94 -8.89 -23.22
C MET A 152 -22.36 -9.69 -24.40
N VAL A 153 -23.13 -9.89 -25.48
CA VAL A 153 -22.70 -10.60 -26.69
C VAL A 153 -21.90 -9.66 -27.62
N GLY A 154 -21.97 -8.36 -27.40
CA GLY A 154 -21.27 -7.35 -28.17
C GLY A 154 -22.08 -6.72 -29.29
N ASN A 155 -23.41 -6.87 -29.33
CA ASN A 155 -24.22 -6.00 -30.19
C ASN A 155 -24.21 -4.58 -29.63
N ARG A 156 -24.15 -3.58 -30.52
CA ARG A 156 -23.95 -2.17 -30.15
C ARG A 156 -24.87 -1.30 -31.00
N GLU A 157 -25.65 -0.45 -30.36
CA GLU A 157 -26.49 0.56 -31.00
C GLU A 157 -25.99 1.95 -30.61
N LEU A 158 -25.69 2.80 -31.60
CA LEU A 158 -25.24 4.17 -31.34
C LEU A 158 -26.44 5.00 -30.85
N ILE A 159 -26.36 5.52 -29.63
CA ILE A 159 -27.40 6.40 -29.08
C ILE A 159 -27.10 7.86 -29.40
N TYR A 160 -25.85 8.29 -29.17
CA TYR A 160 -25.51 9.70 -29.25
C TYR A 160 -24.02 9.93 -29.51
N THR A 161 -23.72 10.82 -30.46
CA THR A 161 -22.39 11.39 -30.69
C THR A 161 -22.41 12.87 -30.35
N GLY A 162 -21.54 13.28 -29.43
CA GLY A 162 -21.38 14.68 -29.05
C GLY A 162 -20.29 15.40 -29.86
N LYS A 163 -20.28 16.74 -29.76
CA LYS A 163 -19.15 17.56 -30.27
C LYS A 163 -17.83 17.17 -29.59
N HIS A 164 -17.90 16.83 -28.31
CA HIS A 164 -16.82 16.36 -27.44
C HIS A 164 -17.06 14.92 -27.00
N ASN A 165 -16.12 14.33 -26.26
CA ASN A 165 -16.27 12.99 -25.68
C ASN A 165 -17.52 12.91 -24.80
N VAL A 166 -18.29 11.84 -24.95
CA VAL A 166 -19.46 11.54 -24.14
C VAL A 166 -19.10 10.44 -23.15
N TRP A 167 -19.16 10.75 -21.85
CA TRP A 167 -18.82 9.86 -20.74
C TRP A 167 -19.89 9.89 -19.65
N HIS A 168 -19.93 8.85 -18.82
CA HIS A 168 -20.75 8.77 -17.59
C HIS A 168 -22.25 8.98 -17.85
N ALA A 169 -22.81 8.29 -18.84
CA ALA A 169 -24.26 8.28 -19.02
C ALA A 169 -24.97 7.76 -17.76
N ILE A 170 -25.95 8.51 -17.28
CA ILE A 170 -26.77 8.17 -16.12
C ILE A 170 -28.24 8.16 -16.56
N PRO A 171 -28.89 6.98 -16.64
CA PRO A 171 -30.32 6.89 -16.92
C PRO A 171 -31.13 7.60 -15.83
N LEU A 172 -32.06 8.46 -16.26
CA LEU A 172 -33.07 9.04 -15.39
C LEU A 172 -34.21 8.02 -15.20
N LYS A 173 -34.13 7.23 -14.13
CA LYS A 173 -35.18 6.26 -13.76
C LYS A 173 -35.37 6.17 -12.24
N PRO A 174 -36.58 5.82 -11.76
CA PRO A 174 -36.78 5.43 -10.36
C PRO A 174 -35.85 4.27 -9.98
N ARG A 175 -35.29 4.31 -8.77
CA ARG A 175 -34.40 3.26 -8.23
C ARG A 175 -34.75 2.98 -6.78
N LEU A 176 -34.67 1.71 -6.39
CA LEU A 176 -34.78 1.33 -5.00
C LEU A 176 -33.63 1.96 -4.20
N ARG A 177 -33.96 2.63 -3.10
CA ARG A 177 -32.96 3.14 -2.15
C ARG A 177 -32.19 1.95 -1.56
N PRO A 178 -30.85 1.94 -1.62
CA PRO A 178 -30.07 0.91 -0.93
C PRO A 178 -30.38 0.88 0.57
N ALA A 179 -30.12 -0.26 1.22
CA ALA A 179 -30.26 -0.39 2.66
C ALA A 179 -29.48 0.74 3.39
N ILE A 180 -30.08 1.32 4.43
CA ILE A 180 -29.43 2.33 5.25
C ILE A 180 -28.58 1.61 6.29
N ILE A 181 -27.31 1.97 6.37
CA ILE A 181 -26.38 1.50 7.40
C ILE A 181 -26.27 2.63 8.44
N PRO A 182 -26.65 2.41 9.71
CA PRO A 182 -26.52 3.42 10.76
C PRO A 182 -25.06 3.81 11.00
N ASP A 183 -24.82 5.09 11.26
CA ASP A 183 -23.50 5.59 11.65
C ASP A 183 -23.11 5.03 13.03
N GLN A 184 -21.94 4.40 13.13
CA GLN A 184 -21.38 3.85 14.36
C GLN A 184 -20.19 4.64 14.90
N VAL A 185 -19.78 5.71 14.20
CA VAL A 185 -18.55 6.44 14.50
C VAL A 185 -18.81 7.44 15.62
N GLN A 186 -17.90 7.46 16.60
CA GLN A 186 -17.87 8.48 17.64
C GLN A 186 -17.16 9.74 17.14
N TRP A 187 -17.79 10.43 16.18
CA TRP A 187 -17.22 11.64 15.58
C TRP A 187 -16.84 12.66 16.65
N PRO A 188 -15.63 13.25 16.58
CA PRO A 188 -15.27 14.28 17.53
C PRO A 188 -16.17 15.50 17.35
N ARG A 189 -16.43 16.18 18.47
CA ARG A 189 -17.02 17.52 18.43
C ARG A 189 -15.98 18.52 17.92
N ILE A 190 -16.39 19.39 17.02
CA ILE A 190 -15.56 20.49 16.50
C ILE A 190 -15.57 21.61 17.53
N GLY A 191 -14.41 22.11 17.94
CA GLY A 191 -14.30 23.25 18.86
C GLY A 191 -13.18 23.12 19.91
N PRO A 192 -12.99 24.15 20.75
CA PRO A 192 -11.96 24.17 21.80
C PRO A 192 -12.16 23.10 22.89
N ASN A 193 -13.36 22.53 22.99
CA ASN A 193 -13.70 21.45 23.93
C ASN A 193 -13.71 20.07 23.24
N GLN A 194 -12.91 19.87 22.20
CA GLN A 194 -12.78 18.58 21.52
C GLN A 194 -12.26 17.52 22.50
N VAL A 195 -13.10 16.54 22.82
CA VAL A 195 -12.71 15.37 23.60
C VAL A 195 -11.69 14.56 22.78
N PRO A 196 -10.66 13.95 23.40
CA PRO A 196 -9.75 13.04 22.70
C PRO A 196 -10.51 11.99 21.90
N LEU A 197 -9.99 11.66 20.72
CA LEU A 197 -10.59 10.63 19.88
C LEU A 197 -10.61 9.31 20.65
N LYS A 198 -11.76 8.65 20.68
CA LYS A 198 -11.85 7.30 21.24
C LYS A 198 -11.04 6.34 20.38
N GLN A 199 -10.20 5.54 21.03
CA GLN A 199 -9.46 4.46 20.37
C GLN A 199 -10.42 3.50 19.66
N GLY A 200 -9.99 2.92 18.55
CA GLY A 200 -10.66 1.76 17.99
C GLY A 200 -10.10 0.47 18.60
N VAL A 201 -10.84 -0.62 18.45
CA VAL A 201 -10.44 -1.95 18.91
C VAL A 201 -10.32 -2.88 17.72
N LEU A 202 -9.18 -3.57 17.62
CA LEU A 202 -8.96 -4.64 16.67
C LEU A 202 -8.79 -5.97 17.39
N TYR A 203 -9.39 -7.02 16.84
CA TYR A 203 -9.27 -8.36 17.40
C TYR A 203 -9.24 -9.44 16.31
N SER A 204 -8.71 -10.61 16.67
CA SER A 204 -8.83 -11.83 15.88
C SER A 204 -8.97 -13.03 16.81
N ALA A 205 -9.86 -13.95 16.45
CA ALA A 205 -10.11 -15.16 17.22
C ALA A 205 -8.97 -16.17 17.13
N ASN A 206 -8.25 -16.18 16.01
CA ASN A 206 -7.07 -17.00 15.81
C ASN A 206 -6.28 -16.48 14.59
N VAL A 207 -5.12 -15.85 14.84
CA VAL A 207 -4.25 -15.30 13.78
C VAL A 207 -3.67 -16.37 12.83
N PHE A 208 -3.81 -17.67 13.16
CA PHE A 208 -3.34 -18.77 12.32
C PHE A 208 -4.37 -19.22 11.27
N GLU A 209 -5.63 -18.78 11.37
CA GLU A 209 -6.65 -19.11 10.36
C GLU A 209 -6.33 -18.44 9.02
N GLY A 210 -6.48 -19.20 7.93
CA GLY A 210 -6.13 -18.74 6.57
C GLY A 210 -4.62 -18.74 6.26
N ALA A 211 -3.76 -19.13 7.23
CA ALA A 211 -2.32 -19.06 7.10
C ALA A 211 -1.62 -20.38 7.51
N PRO A 212 -1.85 -21.49 6.76
CA PRO A 212 -1.43 -22.84 7.17
C PRO A 212 0.08 -23.03 7.30
N LEU A 213 0.89 -22.20 6.64
CA LEU A 213 2.35 -22.27 6.69
C LEU A 213 2.95 -21.57 7.93
N LEU A 214 2.14 -20.89 8.76
CA LEU A 214 2.65 -20.18 9.93
C LEU A 214 3.17 -21.15 11.01
N PRO A 215 4.41 -20.99 11.49
CA PRO A 215 4.94 -21.81 12.58
C PRO A 215 4.33 -21.35 13.92
N LYS A 216 3.18 -21.93 14.31
CA LYS A 216 2.40 -21.54 15.52
C LYS A 216 3.26 -21.37 16.77
N HIS A 217 4.18 -22.31 17.02
CA HIS A 217 5.05 -22.30 18.21
C HIS A 217 5.98 -21.09 18.28
N ARG A 218 6.33 -20.47 17.14
CA ARG A 218 7.21 -19.30 17.09
C ARG A 218 6.50 -18.00 17.35
N VAL A 219 5.24 -17.86 16.95
CA VAL A 219 4.50 -16.59 17.07
C VAL A 219 4.19 -16.31 18.55
N LYS A 220 4.58 -15.12 19.01
CA LYS A 220 4.39 -14.64 20.40
C LYS A 220 3.77 -13.26 20.51
N TYR A 221 4.02 -12.40 19.53
CA TYR A 221 3.50 -11.04 19.55
C TYR A 221 2.94 -10.66 18.18
N LEU A 222 2.01 -9.70 18.19
CA LEU A 222 1.61 -8.96 17.01
C LEU A 222 2.13 -7.53 17.16
N ARG A 223 2.91 -7.06 16.18
CA ARG A 223 3.37 -5.68 16.09
C ARG A 223 2.41 -4.87 15.24
N VAL A 224 2.12 -3.66 15.69
CA VAL A 224 1.37 -2.66 14.95
C VAL A 224 2.33 -1.58 14.46
N LEU A 225 2.33 -1.36 13.14
CA LEU A 225 3.05 -0.27 12.51
C LEU A 225 2.10 0.74 11.91
N GLN A 226 2.57 1.97 11.79
CA GLN A 226 1.91 3.04 11.07
C GLN A 226 2.77 3.50 9.90
N ILE A 227 2.14 3.75 8.75
CA ILE A 227 2.71 4.59 7.68
C ILE A 227 2.04 5.97 7.75
N ASP A 228 2.86 7.01 7.89
CA ASP A 228 2.39 8.39 7.95
C ASP A 228 1.88 8.86 6.57
N ALA A 229 0.88 9.73 6.57
CA ALA A 229 0.49 10.41 5.35
C ALA A 229 1.62 11.33 4.86
N LYS A 230 1.99 11.19 3.59
CA LYS A 230 2.98 12.09 2.97
C LYS A 230 2.34 13.45 2.68
N THR A 231 2.73 14.46 3.45
CA THR A 231 2.22 15.84 3.35
C THR A 231 3.27 16.84 2.85
N TYR A 232 4.47 16.32 2.57
CA TYR A 232 5.64 17.07 2.17
C TYR A 232 5.99 16.76 0.72
N THR A 233 6.53 17.75 0.01
CA THR A 233 6.99 17.60 -1.36
C THR A 233 8.05 18.65 -1.70
N PRO A 234 9.15 18.27 -2.37
CA PRO A 234 10.11 19.20 -2.91
C PRO A 234 9.75 19.62 -4.35
N TRP A 235 8.56 19.24 -4.85
CA TRP A 235 8.14 19.35 -6.27
C TRP A 235 9.08 18.67 -7.26
N ARG A 236 9.89 17.74 -6.79
CA ARG A 236 10.72 16.87 -7.62
C ARG A 236 10.78 15.48 -7.03
N LYS A 237 11.16 14.51 -7.85
CA LYS A 237 11.55 13.19 -7.37
C LYS A 237 13.00 13.24 -6.89
N THR A 238 13.36 12.39 -5.95
CA THR A 238 14.73 12.27 -5.43
C THR A 238 15.07 10.79 -5.23
N TYR A 239 14.98 10.03 -6.32
CA TYR A 239 15.00 8.57 -6.43
C TYR A 239 13.61 7.89 -6.36
N GLN A 240 13.39 6.75 -7.02
CA GLN A 240 12.05 6.11 -7.16
C GLN A 240 10.95 7.10 -7.63
N HIS A 241 9.72 7.00 -7.07
CA HIS A 241 8.52 7.65 -7.61
C HIS A 241 8.12 8.97 -6.96
N SER A 242 8.83 9.40 -5.92
CA SER A 242 8.47 10.61 -5.16
C SER A 242 9.72 11.33 -4.64
N GLY A 243 9.56 12.43 -3.92
CA GLY A 243 10.67 13.11 -3.24
C GLY A 243 10.20 13.81 -1.95
N PRO A 244 11.09 14.03 -0.95
CA PRO A 244 12.25 13.20 -0.68
C PRO A 244 11.82 11.72 -0.60
N SER A 245 12.69 10.84 -1.08
CA SER A 245 12.40 9.41 -1.15
C SER A 245 12.71 8.75 0.17
N ILE A 246 11.75 7.98 0.69
CA ILE A 246 11.90 7.37 2.01
C ILE A 246 12.74 6.12 1.95
N SER A 247 12.72 5.39 0.83
CA SER A 247 13.53 4.19 0.62
C SER A 247 14.10 4.17 -0.79
N VAL A 248 15.23 3.48 -0.95
CA VAL A 248 15.81 3.15 -2.26
C VAL A 248 15.12 1.93 -2.89
N THR A 249 14.48 1.07 -2.11
CA THR A 249 13.93 -0.21 -2.59
C THR A 249 12.49 -0.14 -3.10
N GLN A 250 11.76 0.94 -2.76
CA GLN A 250 10.35 1.12 -3.10
C GLN A 250 9.84 2.56 -2.87
N ALA A 251 8.71 2.89 -3.49
CA ALA A 251 7.92 4.04 -3.06
C ALA A 251 7.30 3.78 -1.68
N ASP A 252 7.99 4.26 -0.65
CA ASP A 252 7.58 4.09 0.75
C ASP A 252 7.10 5.40 1.40
N GLY A 253 6.46 5.27 2.56
CA GLY A 253 6.13 6.37 3.46
C GLY A 253 6.93 6.28 4.77
N VAL A 254 6.89 7.36 5.56
CA VAL A 254 7.52 7.35 6.89
C VAL A 254 6.83 6.31 7.78
N LYS A 255 7.61 5.40 8.38
CA LYS A 255 7.11 4.30 9.21
C LYS A 255 7.39 4.52 10.69
N ARG A 256 6.43 4.12 11.53
CA ARG A 256 6.52 4.10 13.00
C ARG A 256 6.08 2.74 13.53
N ILE A 257 6.70 2.27 14.60
CA ILE A 257 6.21 1.11 15.36
C ILE A 257 5.39 1.65 16.52
N LEU A 258 4.07 1.46 16.48
CA LEU A 258 3.17 1.91 17.55
C LEU A 258 3.33 1.06 18.80
N GLY A 259 3.58 -0.24 18.61
CA GLY A 259 3.89 -1.15 19.71
C GLY A 259 3.56 -2.60 19.37
N THR A 260 3.52 -3.42 20.41
CA THR A 260 3.21 -4.85 20.32
C THR A 260 2.12 -5.24 21.32
N THR A 261 1.33 -6.26 20.95
CA THR A 261 0.41 -6.97 21.85
C THR A 261 0.80 -8.45 21.87
N PRO A 262 0.61 -9.19 22.98
CA PRO A 262 0.78 -10.63 22.99
C PRO A 262 -0.22 -11.31 22.05
N VAL A 263 0.21 -12.42 21.45
CA VAL A 263 -0.66 -13.42 20.83
C VAL A 263 -0.88 -14.51 21.86
N GLU A 264 -2.14 -14.77 22.20
CA GLU A 264 -2.49 -15.76 23.21
C GLU A 264 -2.16 -17.20 22.76
N ALA A 265 -2.19 -18.14 23.71
CA ALA A 265 -1.91 -19.54 23.44
C ALA A 265 -2.86 -20.18 22.40
N ASP A 266 -4.11 -19.69 22.33
CA ASP A 266 -5.11 -20.11 21.34
C ASP A 266 -4.99 -19.34 19.99
N GLY A 267 -4.00 -18.45 19.86
CA GLY A 267 -3.78 -17.62 18.67
C GLY A 267 -4.61 -16.33 18.65
N SER A 268 -5.40 -16.04 19.68
CA SER A 268 -6.24 -14.84 19.70
C SER A 268 -5.46 -13.56 20.04
N VAL A 269 -5.96 -12.42 19.55
CA VAL A 269 -5.47 -11.06 19.86
C VAL A 269 -6.65 -10.10 20.04
N CYS A 270 -6.51 -9.11 20.93
CA CYS A 270 -7.50 -8.06 21.14
C CYS A 270 -6.79 -6.83 21.73
N PHE A 271 -6.79 -5.71 21.02
CA PHE A 271 -5.99 -4.53 21.37
C PHE A 271 -6.57 -3.22 20.84
N GLU A 272 -6.22 -2.13 21.52
CA GLU A 272 -6.59 -0.76 21.13
C GLU A 272 -5.62 -0.19 20.10
N VAL A 273 -6.14 0.64 19.19
CA VAL A 273 -5.35 1.33 18.16
C VAL A 273 -5.85 2.77 17.91
N PRO A 274 -4.96 3.68 17.50
CA PRO A 274 -5.34 5.04 17.11
C PRO A 274 -6.27 5.04 15.88
N PRO A 275 -7.37 5.80 15.91
CA PRO A 275 -8.23 5.93 14.75
C PRO A 275 -7.62 6.82 13.66
N GLY A 276 -8.03 6.61 12.42
CA GLY A 276 -7.71 7.47 11.28
C GLY A 276 -6.25 7.42 10.81
N VAL A 277 -5.45 6.46 11.28
CA VAL A 277 -4.11 6.21 10.77
C VAL A 277 -4.07 4.95 9.92
N SER A 278 -3.02 4.80 9.10
CA SER A 278 -2.78 3.59 8.30
C SER A 278 -2.09 2.55 9.18
N LEU A 279 -2.79 1.46 9.52
CA LEU A 279 -2.31 0.41 10.42
C LEU A 279 -1.88 -0.84 9.65
N HIS A 280 -0.73 -1.38 10.01
CA HIS A 280 -0.11 -2.56 9.43
C HIS A 280 0.27 -3.55 10.55
N PHE A 281 0.30 -4.84 10.23
CA PHE A 281 0.53 -5.88 11.22
C PHE A 281 1.67 -6.82 10.84
N GLN A 282 2.45 -7.22 11.85
CA GLN A 282 3.46 -8.25 11.74
C GLN A 282 3.32 -9.24 12.90
N LEU A 283 3.33 -10.54 12.60
CA LEU A 283 3.48 -11.57 13.62
C LEU A 283 4.96 -11.72 13.95
N LEU A 284 5.30 -11.78 15.24
CA LEU A 284 6.67 -11.80 15.72
C LEU A 284 6.99 -13.04 16.55
N ASP A 285 8.27 -13.41 16.56
CA ASP A 285 8.80 -14.41 17.48
C ASP A 285 9.13 -13.85 18.88
N ARG A 286 9.66 -14.72 19.76
CA ARG A 286 10.02 -14.34 21.14
C ARG A 286 11.13 -13.27 21.19
N GLU A 287 11.97 -13.20 20.16
CA GLU A 287 13.02 -12.21 19.98
C GLU A 287 12.55 -10.96 19.21
N TYR A 288 11.23 -10.83 19.00
CA TYR A 288 10.59 -9.74 18.26
C TYR A 288 10.93 -9.69 16.75
N ARG A 289 11.44 -10.77 16.15
CA ARG A 289 11.67 -10.83 14.70
C ARG A 289 10.39 -11.14 13.95
N CYS A 290 10.21 -10.54 12.78
CA CYS A 290 9.05 -10.74 11.92
C CYS A 290 8.98 -12.17 11.37
N VAL A 291 7.93 -12.90 11.75
CA VAL A 291 7.55 -14.22 11.22
C VAL A 291 6.72 -14.05 9.94
N GLN A 292 5.78 -13.10 9.93
CA GLN A 292 4.92 -12.79 8.80
C GLN A 292 4.52 -11.32 8.79
N THR A 293 4.38 -10.74 7.59
CA THR A 293 4.04 -9.32 7.41
C THR A 293 2.79 -9.15 6.54
N MET A 294 1.92 -8.21 6.92
CA MET A 294 0.78 -7.79 6.11
C MET A 294 1.24 -6.77 5.04
N ARG A 295 1.09 -7.12 3.76
CA ARG A 295 1.43 -6.24 2.61
C ARG A 295 0.20 -5.46 2.13
N SER A 296 -0.40 -4.74 3.07
CA SER A 296 -1.57 -3.88 2.90
C SER A 296 -1.74 -3.09 4.20
N PHE A 297 -2.72 -2.19 4.24
CA PHE A 297 -3.11 -1.50 5.46
C PHE A 297 -4.61 -1.55 5.71
N THR A 298 -4.95 -1.40 6.99
CA THR A 298 -6.31 -1.13 7.46
C THR A 298 -6.33 0.16 8.28
N GLY A 299 -7.49 0.57 8.72
CA GLY A 299 -7.69 1.64 9.67
C GLY A 299 -8.99 1.43 10.42
N VAL A 300 -9.18 2.20 11.48
CA VAL A 300 -10.42 2.23 12.24
C VAL A 300 -10.90 3.68 12.40
N MET A 301 -12.21 3.84 12.44
CA MET A 301 -12.85 5.09 12.83
C MET A 301 -12.94 5.21 14.36
N PRO A 302 -13.11 6.43 14.92
CA PRO A 302 -13.23 6.61 16.37
C PRO A 302 -14.32 5.72 16.98
N GLY A 303 -13.94 4.89 17.95
CA GLY A 303 -14.83 3.95 18.63
C GLY A 303 -15.22 2.70 17.83
N GLU A 304 -14.68 2.49 16.63
CA GLU A 304 -14.94 1.28 15.84
C GLU A 304 -14.33 0.06 16.52
N VAL A 305 -15.11 -1.02 16.63
CA VAL A 305 -14.66 -2.34 17.09
C VAL A 305 -14.73 -3.29 15.89
N ARG A 306 -13.60 -3.86 15.51
CA ARG A 306 -13.49 -4.63 14.27
C ARG A 306 -12.65 -5.89 14.44
N GLY A 307 -13.23 -7.02 14.03
CA GLY A 307 -12.58 -8.31 14.00
C GLY A 307 -12.10 -8.74 12.62
N CYS A 308 -11.07 -9.56 12.58
CA CYS A 308 -10.74 -10.45 11.46
C CYS A 308 -10.84 -11.90 11.93
N VAL A 309 -11.24 -12.81 11.04
CA VAL A 309 -11.34 -14.24 11.37
C VAL A 309 -9.94 -14.82 11.59
N GLY A 310 -8.98 -14.42 10.74
CA GLY A 310 -7.60 -14.82 10.82
C GLY A 310 -6.68 -13.86 10.07
N CYS A 311 -5.50 -14.35 9.68
CA CYS A 311 -4.62 -13.62 8.79
C CYS A 311 -4.82 -14.14 7.36
N HIS A 312 -5.44 -13.33 6.50
CA HIS A 312 -5.63 -13.60 5.05
C HIS A 312 -6.79 -14.55 4.69
N GLU A 313 -7.85 -14.62 5.49
CA GLU A 313 -9.03 -15.45 5.26
C GLU A 313 -9.88 -15.03 4.04
N GLY A 314 -10.70 -15.97 3.56
CA GLY A 314 -11.76 -15.68 2.60
C GLY A 314 -12.96 -15.01 3.29
N ARG A 315 -13.70 -14.19 2.54
CA ARG A 315 -14.89 -13.46 3.02
C ARG A 315 -16.04 -14.33 3.54
N ARG A 316 -16.00 -15.64 3.24
CA ARG A 316 -16.99 -16.65 3.65
C ARG A 316 -16.46 -17.58 4.74
N SER A 317 -15.26 -17.31 5.26
CA SER A 317 -14.70 -18.08 6.36
C SER A 317 -15.44 -17.73 7.64
N THR A 318 -15.93 -18.74 8.34
CA THR A 318 -16.46 -18.61 9.70
C THR A 318 -15.29 -18.78 10.68
N PRO A 319 -15.24 -18.01 11.79
CA PRO A 319 -14.27 -18.26 12.86
C PRO A 319 -14.28 -19.70 13.35
N ALA A 320 -13.11 -20.26 13.63
CA ALA A 320 -12.98 -21.59 14.24
C ALA A 320 -13.29 -21.59 15.75
N ASN A 321 -13.22 -20.43 16.40
CA ASN A 321 -13.44 -20.26 17.84
C ASN A 321 -14.76 -19.48 18.09
N ASP A 322 -15.85 -20.21 18.29
CA ASP A 322 -17.19 -19.65 18.61
C ASP A 322 -17.25 -19.04 20.02
N ASP A 323 -16.32 -19.44 20.88
CA ASP A 323 -16.24 -19.10 22.30
C ASP A 323 -15.47 -17.79 22.59
N GLY A 324 -15.18 -17.01 21.54
CA GLY A 324 -14.64 -15.66 21.63
C GLY A 324 -13.16 -15.53 21.98
N GLY A 325 -12.36 -16.60 21.98
CA GLY A 325 -10.89 -16.55 22.23
C GLY A 325 -10.44 -15.95 23.58
N LEU A 326 -9.25 -16.34 24.05
CA LEU A 326 -8.70 -15.86 25.32
C LEU A 326 -8.55 -14.33 25.36
N ALA A 327 -8.14 -13.73 24.24
CA ALA A 327 -7.89 -12.29 24.17
C ALA A 327 -9.17 -11.45 24.27
N MET A 328 -10.30 -11.87 23.67
CA MET A 328 -11.52 -11.06 23.76
C MET A 328 -12.19 -11.23 25.12
N ARG A 329 -12.07 -12.41 25.76
CA ARG A 329 -12.52 -12.61 27.16
C ARG A 329 -11.79 -11.70 28.14
N ARG A 330 -10.48 -11.49 27.93
CA ARG A 330 -9.70 -10.53 28.72
C ARG A 330 -10.08 -9.08 28.43
N GLY A 331 -10.47 -8.78 27.20
CA GLY A 331 -10.70 -7.43 26.71
C GLY A 331 -9.46 -6.82 26.03
N PRO A 332 -9.63 -5.66 25.37
CA PRO A 332 -8.58 -5.06 24.57
C PRO A 332 -7.41 -4.55 25.44
N LEU A 333 -6.19 -4.88 25.03
CA LEU A 333 -4.98 -4.35 25.65
C LEU A 333 -4.49 -3.07 24.97
N ALA A 334 -3.89 -2.18 25.76
CA ALA A 334 -3.03 -1.13 25.22
C ALA A 334 -1.75 -1.73 24.61
N LEU A 335 -1.26 -1.12 23.54
CA LEU A 335 -0.01 -1.55 22.90
C LEU A 335 1.19 -1.27 23.81
N THR A 336 2.11 -2.23 23.91
CA THR A 336 3.42 -2.03 24.55
C THR A 336 4.34 -1.29 23.58
N PRO A 337 4.78 -0.05 23.90
CA PRO A 337 5.59 0.73 22.97
C PRO A 337 6.99 0.11 22.75
N PRO A 338 7.66 0.43 21.63
CA PRO A 338 9.07 0.06 21.46
C PRO A 338 9.98 0.85 22.43
N PRO A 339 11.23 0.42 22.66
CA PRO A 339 12.17 1.06 23.59
C PRO A 339 12.41 2.55 23.28
N TRP A 340 12.34 2.92 22.01
CA TRP A 340 12.51 4.30 21.54
C TRP A 340 11.20 5.12 21.52
N GLY A 341 10.06 4.54 21.92
CA GLY A 341 8.75 5.19 21.95
C GLY A 341 7.97 5.13 20.63
N ALA A 342 6.63 5.11 20.74
CA ALA A 342 5.71 4.95 19.61
C ALA A 342 5.69 6.14 18.64
N ALA A 343 6.06 7.33 19.12
CA ALA A 343 6.03 8.57 18.35
C ALA A 343 7.25 8.74 17.43
N VAL A 344 8.29 7.91 17.55
CA VAL A 344 9.55 8.08 16.82
C VAL A 344 9.50 7.32 15.49
N SER A 345 9.92 7.98 14.40
CA SER A 345 9.98 7.34 13.08
C SER A 345 11.31 6.66 12.86
N ILE A 346 11.30 5.67 11.98
CA ILE A 346 12.49 4.90 11.64
C ILE A 346 13.24 5.61 10.51
N GLY A 347 14.52 5.90 10.74
CA GLY A 347 15.44 6.45 9.74
C GLY A 347 16.83 5.84 9.90
N TYR A 348 17.50 5.51 8.80
CA TYR A 348 18.73 4.71 8.79
C TYR A 348 19.86 5.35 9.61
N GLU A 349 20.18 6.61 9.35
CA GLU A 349 21.31 7.29 10.01
C GLU A 349 21.13 7.41 11.53
N ARG A 350 19.88 7.47 12.01
CA ARG A 350 19.58 7.57 13.44
C ARG A 350 19.36 6.22 14.13
N PHE A 351 18.82 5.23 13.42
CA PHE A 351 18.47 3.92 14.00
C PHE A 351 19.55 2.86 13.81
N VAL A 352 20.25 2.88 12.68
CA VAL A 352 21.08 1.77 12.22
C VAL A 352 22.54 2.12 12.32
N GLN A 353 22.96 3.23 11.71
CA GLN A 353 24.38 3.59 11.65
C GLN A 353 25.05 3.62 13.04
N PRO A 354 24.44 4.20 14.11
CA PRO A 354 25.06 4.22 15.43
C PRO A 354 25.24 2.82 16.04
N VAL A 355 24.34 1.88 15.71
CA VAL A 355 24.47 0.48 16.12
C VAL A 355 25.60 -0.20 15.36
N LEU A 356 25.72 0.05 14.05
CA LEU A 356 26.81 -0.47 13.23
C LEU A 356 28.17 0.07 13.69
N ASP A 357 28.27 1.37 13.96
CA ASP A 357 29.51 1.99 14.44
C ASP A 357 29.97 1.35 15.75
N ARG A 358 29.03 1.13 16.68
CA ARG A 358 29.31 0.55 18.00
C ARG A 358 29.70 -0.92 17.96
N TYR A 359 28.98 -1.74 17.20
CA TYR A 359 29.11 -3.20 17.27
C TYR A 359 29.80 -3.85 16.07
N CYS A 360 29.90 -3.14 14.95
CA CYS A 360 30.50 -3.65 13.71
C CYS A 360 31.70 -2.81 13.25
N GLY A 361 31.79 -1.54 13.68
CA GLY A 361 32.75 -0.56 13.19
C GLY A 361 34.21 -0.99 13.33
N ALA A 362 34.59 -1.60 14.47
CA ALA A 362 35.95 -2.06 14.73
C ALA A 362 36.50 -3.00 13.65
N CYS A 363 35.64 -3.82 13.04
CA CYS A 363 36.04 -4.74 11.96
C CYS A 363 35.69 -4.22 10.56
N HIS A 364 34.59 -3.48 10.42
CA HIS A 364 34.00 -3.13 9.11
C HIS A 364 34.25 -1.68 8.66
N GLN A 365 34.99 -0.89 9.43
CA GLN A 365 35.32 0.51 9.13
C GLN A 365 36.82 0.77 9.32
N GLY A 366 37.31 1.93 8.86
CA GLY A 366 38.71 2.34 9.07
C GLY A 366 39.73 1.33 8.54
N GLN A 367 40.61 0.83 9.40
CA GLN A 367 41.60 -0.21 9.06
C GLN A 367 41.15 -1.63 9.51
N GLY A 368 39.86 -1.80 9.80
CA GLY A 368 39.30 -3.07 10.26
C GLY A 368 39.45 -4.20 9.24
N LYS A 369 39.79 -5.39 9.74
CA LYS A 369 40.10 -6.60 8.93
C LYS A 369 38.98 -7.05 7.99
N ALA A 370 37.72 -6.71 8.28
CA ALA A 370 36.55 -7.13 7.52
C ALA A 370 36.04 -6.05 6.53
N ARG A 371 36.61 -4.83 6.57
CA ARG A 371 36.19 -3.70 5.73
C ARG A 371 36.27 -4.02 4.24
N ALA A 372 37.32 -4.73 3.80
CA ALA A 372 37.50 -5.11 2.40
C ALA A 372 36.38 -6.03 1.87
N LYS A 373 35.70 -6.77 2.75
CA LYS A 373 34.57 -7.64 2.40
C LYS A 373 33.22 -6.93 2.50
N LEU A 374 33.07 -6.05 3.48
CA LEU A 374 31.87 -5.25 3.71
C LEU A 374 32.27 -3.98 4.44
N ASP A 375 32.23 -2.85 3.73
CA ASP A 375 32.58 -1.54 4.29
C ASP A 375 31.32 -0.81 4.79
N LEU A 376 31.18 -0.75 6.11
CA LEU A 376 30.05 -0.11 6.80
C LEU A 376 30.31 1.37 7.16
N THR A 377 31.37 1.96 6.61
CA THR A 377 31.70 3.38 6.86
C THR A 377 30.63 4.26 6.21
N LEU A 378 30.03 5.16 7.00
CA LEU A 378 29.08 6.14 6.47
C LEU A 378 29.79 7.07 5.49
N ARG A 379 29.39 7.00 4.22
CA ARG A 379 30.00 7.75 3.11
C ARG A 379 29.00 7.93 1.99
N ASP A 380 29.28 8.88 1.11
CA ASP A 380 28.51 9.06 -0.12
C ASP A 380 28.59 7.80 -1.00
N THR A 381 27.51 7.53 -1.71
CA THR A 381 27.38 6.44 -2.67
C THR A 381 27.55 6.97 -4.08
N ASP A 382 28.03 6.12 -4.99
CA ASP A 382 28.04 6.40 -6.42
C ASP A 382 26.68 6.12 -7.08
N LEU A 383 25.66 5.73 -6.30
CA LEU A 383 24.31 5.51 -6.80
C LEU A 383 23.75 6.78 -7.43
N GLN A 384 23.49 6.74 -8.74
CA GLN A 384 22.87 7.83 -9.47
C GLN A 384 21.35 7.64 -9.56
N ASP A 385 20.60 8.74 -9.53
CA ASP A 385 19.17 8.70 -9.85
C ASP A 385 19.01 8.44 -11.36
N PRO A 386 18.28 7.39 -11.79
CA PRO A 386 18.13 7.06 -13.21
C PRO A 386 17.40 8.15 -14.00
N VAL A 387 16.65 9.00 -13.31
CA VAL A 387 15.86 10.09 -13.87
C VAL A 387 16.59 11.45 -13.76
N PHE A 388 17.46 11.60 -12.76
CA PHE A 388 18.19 12.84 -12.49
C PHE A 388 19.67 12.55 -12.14
N PRO A 389 20.47 12.03 -13.08
CA PRO A 389 21.82 11.52 -12.79
C PRO A 389 22.80 12.59 -12.29
N ASP A 390 22.53 13.87 -12.58
CA ASP A 390 23.35 15.00 -12.15
C ASP A 390 23.13 15.39 -10.68
N LEU A 391 22.11 14.83 -10.01
CA LEU A 391 21.86 15.09 -8.60
C LEU A 391 22.60 14.07 -7.72
N PRO A 392 23.30 14.52 -6.67
CA PRO A 392 23.93 13.61 -5.73
C PRO A 392 22.87 12.77 -5.03
N SER A 393 23.19 11.50 -4.78
CA SER A 393 22.34 10.62 -4.00
C SER A 393 22.15 11.16 -2.59
N GLN A 394 20.91 11.12 -2.12
CA GLN A 394 20.61 11.37 -0.70
C GLN A 394 20.97 10.16 0.18
N PHE A 395 21.13 8.97 -0.40
CA PHE A 395 21.41 7.74 0.34
C PHE A 395 22.91 7.61 0.60
N LYS A 396 23.29 6.98 1.71
CA LYS A 396 24.70 6.67 2.01
C LYS A 396 25.03 5.24 1.61
N GLU A 397 26.27 5.00 1.23
CA GLU A 397 26.71 3.71 0.70
C GLU A 397 26.42 2.50 1.60
N PRO A 398 26.67 2.51 2.92
CA PRO A 398 26.38 1.33 3.74
C PRO A 398 24.87 1.01 3.79
N TYR A 399 23.99 2.00 3.66
CA TYR A 399 22.56 1.77 3.51
C TYR A 399 22.26 1.04 2.19
N VAL A 400 22.74 1.57 1.07
CA VAL A 400 22.54 1.02 -0.27
C VAL A 400 23.03 -0.43 -0.33
N THR A 401 24.23 -0.69 0.17
CA THR A 401 24.80 -2.04 0.25
C THR A 401 23.93 -2.99 1.10
N LEU A 402 23.42 -2.55 2.25
CA LEU A 402 22.65 -3.42 3.15
C LEU A 402 21.27 -3.80 2.61
N VAL A 403 20.59 -2.89 1.91
CA VAL A 403 19.25 -3.14 1.34
C VAL A 403 19.29 -3.78 -0.04
N GLY A 404 20.48 -3.90 -0.61
CA GLY A 404 20.77 -4.72 -1.77
C GLY A 404 20.91 -3.99 -3.09
N GLY A 405 21.49 -2.79 -3.04
CA GLY A 405 21.74 -1.96 -4.21
C GLY A 405 20.56 -1.03 -4.53
N GLY A 406 20.84 0.01 -5.30
CA GLY A 406 19.82 0.93 -5.80
C GLY A 406 19.01 0.29 -6.93
N ASN A 407 18.16 -0.67 -6.55
CA ASN A 407 17.35 -1.42 -7.48
C ASN A 407 16.23 -0.54 -8.02
N ASP A 408 16.17 -0.41 -9.34
CA ASP A 408 15.11 0.29 -10.05
C ASP A 408 14.50 -0.59 -11.14
N TRP A 409 13.45 -0.06 -11.77
CA TRP A 409 12.67 -0.71 -12.83
C TRP A 409 13.47 -1.13 -14.04
N TYR A 410 14.55 -0.41 -14.34
CA TYR A 410 15.36 -0.59 -15.53
C TYR A 410 16.40 -1.69 -15.32
N HIS A 411 16.80 -1.89 -14.07
CA HIS A 411 17.74 -2.91 -13.64
C HIS A 411 17.13 -3.78 -12.54
N PRO A 412 16.05 -4.54 -12.82
CA PRO A 412 15.49 -5.46 -11.85
C PRO A 412 16.59 -6.44 -11.42
N VAL A 413 16.53 -6.88 -10.16
CA VAL A 413 17.53 -7.81 -9.61
C VAL A 413 17.57 -9.05 -10.50
N ASP A 414 18.67 -9.22 -11.26
CA ASP A 414 18.94 -10.47 -11.95
C ASP A 414 18.90 -11.59 -10.91
N LYS A 415 18.33 -12.75 -11.25
CA LYS A 415 18.07 -13.89 -10.34
C LYS A 415 19.26 -14.36 -9.49
N LYS A 416 20.46 -13.82 -9.67
CA LYS A 416 21.57 -13.98 -8.73
C LYS A 416 21.21 -13.28 -7.42
N LEU A 417 20.63 -14.04 -6.50
CA LEU A 417 20.41 -13.66 -5.09
C LEU A 417 21.73 -13.53 -4.30
N ILE A 418 22.88 -13.42 -4.98
CA ILE A 418 24.21 -13.28 -4.41
C ILE A 418 24.96 -12.17 -5.14
N ASN A 419 25.48 -11.19 -4.40
CA ASN A 419 26.26 -10.06 -4.92
C ASN A 419 27.72 -10.47 -5.25
N PRO A 420 28.54 -9.60 -5.88
CA PRO A 420 29.93 -9.91 -6.26
C PRO A 420 30.86 -10.34 -5.09
N TYR A 421 30.45 -10.10 -3.84
CA TYR A 421 31.18 -10.45 -2.63
C TYR A 421 30.72 -11.77 -1.99
N GLY A 422 29.82 -12.52 -2.64
CA GLY A 422 29.31 -13.80 -2.15
C GLY A 422 28.23 -13.68 -1.06
N LEU A 423 27.61 -12.51 -0.90
CA LEU A 423 26.56 -12.24 0.10
C LEU A 423 25.16 -12.21 -0.55
N PRO A 424 24.08 -12.52 0.18
CA PRO A 424 22.72 -12.28 -0.31
C PRO A 424 22.56 -10.86 -0.86
N VAL A 425 21.82 -10.69 -1.98
CA VAL A 425 21.59 -9.36 -2.57
C VAL A 425 21.07 -8.41 -1.50
N SER A 426 20.06 -8.80 -0.71
CA SER A 426 19.63 -8.05 0.48
C SER A 426 20.25 -8.65 1.74
N ILE A 427 21.34 -8.06 2.25
CA ILE A 427 21.97 -8.48 3.54
C ILE A 427 21.01 -8.23 4.71
N SER A 428 20.30 -7.11 4.65
CA SER A 428 19.28 -6.73 5.61
C SER A 428 18.06 -7.64 5.61
N GLY A 429 17.74 -8.30 4.50
CA GLY A 429 16.51 -9.08 4.34
C GLY A 429 15.28 -8.22 4.04
N CYS A 430 15.44 -6.91 3.81
CA CYS A 430 14.37 -6.02 3.38
C CYS A 430 13.73 -6.51 2.08
N LEU A 431 12.42 -6.28 1.95
CA LEU A 431 11.68 -6.57 0.72
C LEU A 431 12.09 -5.59 -0.38
N ILE A 432 12.51 -6.12 -1.54
CA ILE A 432 12.88 -5.33 -2.71
C ILE A 432 11.70 -5.33 -3.68
N VAL A 433 10.70 -4.49 -3.39
CA VAL A 433 9.43 -4.49 -4.12
C VAL A 433 9.59 -4.14 -5.59
N GLU A 434 10.40 -3.13 -5.89
CA GLU A 434 10.64 -2.69 -7.28
C GLU A 434 11.68 -3.57 -8.00
N GLY A 435 12.15 -4.65 -7.37
CA GLY A 435 13.04 -5.64 -7.97
C GLY A 435 12.31 -6.75 -8.73
N TYR A 436 10.98 -6.87 -8.60
CA TYR A 436 10.18 -7.84 -9.33
C TYR A 436 9.78 -7.30 -10.71
N ARG A 437 9.58 -8.20 -11.70
CA ARG A 437 9.00 -7.79 -12.98
C ARG A 437 7.53 -7.40 -12.79
N GLU A 438 7.11 -6.39 -13.53
CA GLU A 438 5.80 -5.73 -13.39
C GLU A 438 4.58 -6.63 -13.66
N ARG A 439 4.77 -7.84 -14.17
CA ARG A 439 3.69 -8.77 -14.52
C ARG A 439 3.80 -10.12 -13.80
N THR A 440 4.66 -10.22 -12.80
CA THR A 440 4.93 -11.45 -12.04
C THR A 440 3.91 -11.58 -10.89
N PRO A 441 2.95 -12.52 -10.94
CA PRO A 441 1.93 -12.65 -9.88
C PRO A 441 2.51 -12.94 -8.50
N GLU A 442 3.66 -13.60 -8.44
CA GLU A 442 4.39 -13.90 -7.21
C GLU A 442 4.77 -12.62 -6.45
N ALA A 443 4.95 -11.50 -7.15
CA ALA A 443 5.24 -10.21 -6.53
C ALA A 443 4.06 -9.67 -5.68
N LEU A 444 2.82 -10.10 -5.96
CA LEU A 444 1.61 -9.67 -5.24
C LEU A 444 1.04 -10.76 -4.31
N ALA A 445 1.60 -11.96 -4.37
CA ALA A 445 1.20 -13.09 -3.54
C ALA A 445 1.50 -12.86 -2.05
N THR A 446 0.81 -13.61 -1.20
CA THR A 446 1.18 -13.73 0.21
C THR A 446 2.57 -14.34 0.30
N LEU A 447 3.48 -13.69 1.02
CA LEU A 447 4.83 -14.22 1.22
C LEU A 447 4.77 -15.46 2.12
N GLU A 448 5.59 -16.45 1.81
CA GLU A 448 5.83 -17.56 2.73
C GLU A 448 6.47 -17.03 4.03
N PRO A 449 6.04 -17.53 5.21
CA PRO A 449 6.58 -17.07 6.48
C PRO A 449 8.10 -17.17 6.56
N MET A 450 8.73 -16.20 7.21
CA MET A 450 10.18 -16.16 7.49
C MET A 450 11.09 -16.18 6.25
N THR A 451 10.57 -15.89 5.05
CA THR A 451 11.39 -15.77 3.82
C THR A 451 12.03 -14.40 3.62
N HIS A 452 11.56 -13.39 4.35
CA HIS A 452 12.01 -12.01 4.27
C HIS A 452 12.10 -11.40 5.68
N MET A 453 12.51 -10.13 5.75
CA MET A 453 12.58 -9.32 6.96
C MET A 453 13.57 -9.92 7.97
N SER A 454 13.47 -9.55 9.26
CA SER A 454 14.46 -9.90 10.29
C SER A 454 14.66 -11.41 10.51
N SER A 455 13.68 -12.25 10.17
CA SER A 455 13.82 -13.71 10.26
C SER A 455 14.77 -14.29 9.18
N ALA A 456 14.79 -13.69 7.99
CA ALA A 456 15.67 -14.10 6.89
C ALA A 456 16.98 -13.29 6.84
N SER A 457 17.04 -12.19 7.59
CA SER A 457 18.15 -11.23 7.57
C SER A 457 19.49 -11.83 8.01
N LEU A 458 20.50 -11.68 7.16
CA LEU A 458 21.88 -11.99 7.53
C LEU A 458 22.42 -10.97 8.54
N LEU A 459 22.04 -9.70 8.41
CA LEU A 459 22.39 -8.64 9.36
C LEU A 459 21.92 -9.00 10.78
N ILE A 460 20.64 -9.34 10.94
CA ILE A 460 20.09 -9.68 12.27
C ILE A 460 20.72 -10.97 12.80
N ARG A 461 20.91 -11.99 11.95
CA ARG A 461 21.58 -13.22 12.35
C ARG A 461 22.99 -12.96 12.91
N ARG A 462 23.76 -12.09 12.28
CA ARG A 462 25.11 -11.70 12.72
C ARG A 462 25.09 -10.83 13.96
N ALA A 463 24.14 -9.90 14.07
CA ALA A 463 23.96 -9.08 15.27
C ALA A 463 23.59 -9.90 16.52
N MET A 464 22.90 -11.03 16.35
CA MET A 464 22.54 -11.95 17.44
C MET A 464 23.63 -12.99 17.77
N ASP A 465 24.68 -13.09 16.95
CA ASP A 465 25.76 -14.06 17.14
C ASP A 465 26.85 -13.45 18.02
N GLU A 466 26.81 -13.75 19.32
CA GLU A 466 27.75 -13.21 20.31
C GLU A 466 29.22 -13.54 19.99
N LYS A 467 29.47 -14.65 19.29
CA LYS A 467 30.83 -15.01 18.84
C LYS A 467 31.28 -14.12 17.68
N HIS A 468 30.34 -13.70 16.82
CA HIS A 468 30.65 -12.85 15.68
C HIS A 468 30.91 -11.41 16.07
N ILE A 469 30.08 -10.83 16.95
CA ILE A 469 30.24 -9.45 17.42
C ILE A 469 31.19 -9.34 18.63
N GLU A 470 31.71 -10.48 19.11
CA GLU A 470 32.61 -10.59 20.26
C GLU A 470 32.06 -9.93 21.55
N ALA A 471 30.72 -9.83 21.63
CA ALA A 471 29.98 -9.16 22.69
C ALA A 471 28.51 -9.62 22.69
N ARG A 472 27.73 -9.21 23.69
CA ARG A 472 26.27 -9.26 23.63
C ARG A 472 25.74 -7.89 23.23
N MET A 473 25.04 -7.82 22.10
CA MET A 473 24.35 -6.59 21.69
C MET A 473 23.26 -6.26 22.71
N ASP A 474 23.17 -4.98 23.10
CA ASP A 474 22.10 -4.56 24.00
C ASP A 474 20.72 -4.68 23.34
N ASN A 475 19.68 -4.87 24.16
CA ASN A 475 18.33 -5.15 23.67
C ASN A 475 17.76 -4.02 22.82
N GLU A 476 18.09 -2.76 23.11
CA GLU A 476 17.59 -1.62 22.34
C GLU A 476 18.25 -1.58 20.96
N SER A 477 19.57 -1.69 20.90
CA SER A 477 20.35 -1.74 19.65
C SER A 477 19.87 -2.85 18.74
N LEU A 478 19.69 -4.07 19.27
CA LEU A 478 19.17 -5.19 18.49
C LEU A 478 17.73 -4.92 18.00
N ARG A 479 16.87 -4.38 18.87
CA ARG A 479 15.49 -4.04 18.48
C ARG A 479 15.42 -2.92 17.43
N ARG A 480 16.36 -1.97 17.42
CA ARG A 480 16.44 -0.92 16.39
C ARG A 480 16.79 -1.52 15.02
N LEU A 481 17.77 -2.43 14.97
CA LEU A 481 18.10 -3.15 13.73
C LEU A 481 16.91 -3.98 13.24
N ILE A 482 16.29 -4.77 14.12
CA ILE A 482 15.10 -5.59 13.78
C ILE A 482 13.96 -4.70 13.27
N GLY A 483 13.65 -3.61 13.99
CA GLY A 483 12.59 -2.68 13.62
C GLY A 483 12.84 -2.00 12.28
N TRP A 484 14.09 -1.63 11.98
CA TRP A 484 14.46 -1.05 10.69
C TRP A 484 14.30 -2.04 9.53
N VAL A 485 14.82 -3.26 9.68
CA VAL A 485 14.65 -4.32 8.67
C VAL A 485 13.18 -4.62 8.44
N ASP A 486 12.42 -4.81 9.52
CA ASP A 486 11.01 -5.18 9.44
C ASP A 486 10.12 -4.04 8.92
N ALA A 487 10.57 -2.78 8.99
CA ALA A 487 9.93 -1.65 8.33
C ALA A 487 10.26 -1.56 6.82
N ALA A 488 10.91 -2.57 6.25
CA ALA A 488 11.42 -2.60 4.88
C ALA A 488 12.54 -1.57 4.62
N GLY A 489 13.31 -1.22 5.66
CA GLY A 489 14.53 -0.43 5.55
C GLY A 489 14.34 1.00 5.04
N PRO A 490 13.48 1.84 5.66
CA PRO A 490 13.43 3.25 5.32
C PRO A 490 14.77 3.94 5.61
N TYR A 491 15.19 4.82 4.72
CA TYR A 491 16.33 5.71 4.89
C TYR A 491 15.96 6.94 5.72
N LEU A 492 14.88 7.63 5.34
CA LEU A 492 14.42 8.84 6.01
C LEU A 492 13.23 8.55 6.93
N GLY A 493 13.27 9.07 8.15
CA GLY A 493 12.10 9.27 8.98
C GLY A 493 11.51 10.67 8.79
N ASP A 494 10.43 10.96 9.53
CA ASP A 494 9.82 12.30 9.52
C ASP A 494 10.78 13.34 10.08
N GLU A 495 11.56 13.03 11.12
CA GLU A 495 12.54 13.96 11.67
C GLU A 495 13.53 14.41 10.60
N GLU A 496 14.13 13.49 9.84
CA GLU A 496 15.09 13.82 8.80
C GLU A 496 14.44 14.68 7.69
N VAL A 497 13.22 14.34 7.28
CA VAL A 497 12.45 15.15 6.30
C VAL A 497 12.15 16.56 6.82
N ARG A 498 11.80 16.71 8.11
CA ARG A 498 11.49 18.03 8.70
C ARG A 498 12.71 18.91 8.91
N HIS A 499 13.91 18.35 8.94
CA HIS A 499 15.15 19.13 8.96
C HIS A 499 15.53 19.68 7.57
N MET A 500 14.99 19.11 6.49
CA MET A 500 15.23 19.63 5.14
C MET A 500 14.55 20.99 4.94
N PRO A 501 15.25 22.01 4.42
CA PRO A 501 14.66 23.33 4.21
C PRO A 501 13.52 23.25 3.19
N ASP A 502 12.50 24.11 3.35
CA ASP A 502 11.48 24.27 2.32
C ASP A 502 12.13 24.81 1.03
N PRO A 503 11.87 24.19 -0.13
CA PRO A 503 12.43 24.69 -1.38
C PRO A 503 11.89 26.07 -1.73
N VAL A 504 12.72 26.88 -2.39
CA VAL A 504 12.27 28.13 -3.00
C VAL A 504 11.26 27.80 -4.10
N HIS A 505 10.03 28.31 -3.98
CA HIS A 505 9.01 28.19 -5.02
C HIS A 505 9.49 28.94 -6.27
N ARG A 506 9.61 28.23 -7.37
CA ARG A 506 9.98 28.80 -8.67
C ARG A 506 8.71 29.07 -9.48
N ALA A 507 8.71 30.13 -10.29
CA ALA A 507 7.59 30.47 -11.14
C ALA A 507 7.31 29.40 -12.22
N GLU A 508 8.35 28.69 -12.66
CA GLU A 508 8.27 27.68 -13.72
C GLU A 508 8.94 26.36 -13.32
N PHE A 509 8.32 25.25 -13.70
CA PHE A 509 8.93 23.93 -13.70
C PHE A 509 9.38 23.60 -15.11
N LYS A 510 10.69 23.39 -15.29
CA LYS A 510 11.21 22.84 -16.54
C LYS A 510 11.29 21.33 -16.39
N TYR A 511 10.50 20.61 -17.18
CA TYR A 511 10.57 19.16 -17.20
C TYR A 511 11.92 18.73 -17.82
N PRO A 512 12.71 17.87 -17.16
CA PRO A 512 14.08 17.56 -17.62
C PRO A 512 14.12 16.92 -19.01
N TYR A 513 13.10 16.12 -19.33
CA TYR A 513 13.03 15.33 -20.55
C TYR A 513 12.35 16.03 -21.73
N ASN A 514 11.77 17.20 -21.49
CA ASN A 514 11.15 17.98 -22.55
C ASN A 514 11.17 19.47 -22.20
N ALA A 515 12.25 20.14 -22.58
CA ALA A 515 12.42 21.58 -22.35
C ALA A 515 11.35 22.44 -23.06
N SER A 516 10.60 21.87 -24.02
CA SER A 516 9.46 22.55 -24.68
C SER A 516 8.15 22.46 -23.90
N TYR A 517 8.07 21.62 -22.86
CA TYR A 517 6.95 21.56 -21.92
C TYR A 517 7.33 22.28 -20.62
N SER A 518 7.09 23.59 -20.58
CA SER A 518 6.99 24.33 -19.32
C SER A 518 5.53 24.28 -18.85
N LEU A 519 5.33 23.84 -17.62
CA LEU A 519 4.06 23.99 -16.94
C LEU A 519 4.19 25.11 -15.91
N PRO A 520 3.20 26.02 -15.79
CA PRO A 520 3.16 26.93 -14.66
C PRO A 520 3.19 26.08 -13.39
N MET A 521 4.11 26.40 -12.48
CA MET A 521 4.18 25.68 -11.21
C MET A 521 2.83 25.81 -10.48
N PRO A 522 2.34 24.72 -9.86
CA PRO A 522 1.12 24.80 -9.07
C PRO A 522 1.21 25.94 -8.04
N VAL A 523 0.07 26.60 -7.79
CA VAL A 523 -0.05 27.67 -6.77
C VAL A 523 0.36 27.17 -5.38
N VAL A 524 0.35 25.85 -5.17
CA VAL A 524 0.78 25.19 -3.93
C VAL A 524 2.30 25.21 -3.81
N LYS A 525 2.81 25.92 -2.80
CA LYS A 525 4.25 25.99 -2.49
C LYS A 525 4.79 24.64 -1.99
N PRO A 526 6.00 24.20 -2.41
CA PRO A 526 6.62 23.01 -1.85
C PRO A 526 6.92 23.25 -0.37
N ARG A 527 6.73 22.22 0.44
CA ARG A 527 7.06 22.27 1.86
C ARG A 527 7.63 20.93 2.30
N LEU A 528 8.70 20.98 3.08
CA LEU A 528 9.33 19.84 3.76
C LEU A 528 9.27 20.10 5.27
N LYS A 529 10.08 21.05 5.76
CA LYS A 529 10.11 21.51 7.14
C LYS A 529 8.75 22.02 7.62
N THR A 530 8.08 22.87 6.84
CA THR A 530 6.80 23.48 7.25
C THR A 530 5.56 22.78 6.68
N ALA A 531 5.72 21.59 6.10
CA ALA A 531 4.58 20.84 5.60
C ALA A 531 3.63 20.47 6.77
N PRO A 532 2.31 20.57 6.59
CA PRO A 532 1.36 20.33 7.68
C PRO A 532 1.41 18.88 8.16
N ARG A 533 1.13 18.64 9.43
CA ARG A 533 0.78 17.30 9.92
C ARG A 533 -0.74 17.16 9.83
N ILE A 534 -1.23 16.13 9.14
CA ILE A 534 -2.67 15.95 8.95
C ILE A 534 -3.26 15.20 10.13
N ASN A 535 -4.22 15.81 10.83
CA ASN A 535 -5.16 15.13 11.70
C ASN A 535 -6.49 14.96 10.95
N ARG A 536 -6.82 13.74 10.53
CA ARG A 536 -8.00 13.45 9.70
C ARG A 536 -9.33 13.78 10.37
N PHE A 537 -9.35 13.97 11.68
CA PHE A 537 -10.55 14.29 12.46
C PHE A 537 -10.51 15.69 13.07
N ASN A 538 -9.59 16.53 12.60
CA ASN A 538 -9.62 17.97 12.86
C ASN A 538 -9.96 18.69 11.54
N ILE A 539 -11.13 19.31 11.47
CA ILE A 539 -11.62 19.98 10.24
C ILE A 539 -10.69 21.13 9.85
N ARG A 540 -10.00 21.75 10.81
CA ARG A 540 -8.95 22.73 10.56
C ARG A 540 -7.59 22.18 10.94
N GLN A 541 -6.74 21.98 9.94
CA GLN A 541 -5.37 21.49 10.12
C GLN A 541 -4.44 22.52 10.79
N ASP A 542 -4.88 23.77 10.97
CA ASP A 542 -4.20 24.80 11.74
C ASP A 542 -4.62 24.83 13.22
N GLY A 543 -5.54 23.96 13.64
CA GLY A 543 -6.01 23.85 15.02
C GLY A 543 -6.98 24.94 15.49
N ASP A 544 -7.22 25.99 14.69
CA ASP A 544 -8.01 27.16 15.10
C ASP A 544 -9.50 27.02 14.71
N SER A 545 -10.24 26.22 15.47
CA SER A 545 -11.68 25.97 15.23
C SER A 545 -12.60 27.21 15.31
N SER A 546 -12.13 28.34 15.88
CA SER A 546 -12.92 29.57 16.01
C SER A 546 -13.32 30.18 14.66
N LYS A 547 -12.50 29.96 13.64
CA LYS A 547 -12.68 30.48 12.28
C LYS A 547 -13.54 29.59 11.36
N VAL A 548 -14.05 28.44 11.84
CA VAL A 548 -15.06 27.65 11.09
C VAL A 548 -16.46 28.25 11.27
N TYR A 549 -16.70 28.88 12.43
CA TYR A 549 -18.01 29.36 12.83
C TYR A 549 -18.11 30.89 12.91
N SER A 550 -17.04 31.63 12.59
CA SER A 550 -17.01 33.10 12.74
C SER A 550 -17.88 33.88 11.75
N ASN A 551 -18.61 33.22 10.84
CA ASN A 551 -19.53 33.87 9.90
C ASN A 551 -21.00 33.48 10.11
N ALA A 552 -21.35 32.92 11.26
CA ALA A 552 -22.74 32.71 11.67
C ALA A 552 -23.08 33.64 12.83
N ASN A 553 -23.20 34.93 12.55
CA ASN A 553 -23.94 35.91 13.35
C ASN A 553 -24.63 36.87 12.40
#